data_AF-A0A958NEJ2-F1
#
_entry.id   AF-A0A958NEJ2-F1
#
_cell.length_a   1.000
_cell.length_b   1.000
_cell.length_c   1.000
_cell.angle_alpha   90.00
_cell.angle_beta   90.00
_cell.angle_gamma   90.00
#
_symmetry.space_group_name_H-M   'P 1'
#
loop_
_entity.id
_entity.type
_entity.pdbx_description
1 polymer ?
#
loop_
_entity_poly.entity_id
_entity_poly.type
_entity_poly.pdbx_seq_one_letter_code
_entity_poly.pdbx_strand_id
1 'polypeptide(L)'
;MNIAGQIYFSPSVLLCDLDLENKEQVLKAFEERIRHYYLMPIAELNVAKYAFAAGALELLLIDALARYSTGSTKKGDKRFETWCQKYLRLDVVVSDKLYVNFRHGLLHEGHIKNLGQFSYDEDFQKPVALVDDCIVVNPVRLQNSLEQYLEGFLVELNKDEKVYECFLKCMKKDFQKEINKLRKL
;
A
#
# COMPACT_ATOMS: atom_id res chain seq x y z
N MET A 1 3.31 15.47 -3.19
CA MET A 1 3.64 15.58 -4.63
C MET A 1 3.66 17.06 -4.99
N ASN A 2 4.70 17.58 -5.65
CA ASN A 2 4.72 19.00 -6.04
C ASN A 2 4.10 19.17 -7.43
N ILE A 3 3.02 19.94 -7.53
CA ILE A 3 2.36 20.30 -8.79
C ILE A 3 2.21 21.82 -8.78
N ALA A 4 2.78 22.48 -9.80
CA ALA A 4 2.74 23.94 -9.94
C ALA A 4 3.17 24.72 -8.67
N GLY A 5 4.17 24.21 -7.93
CA GLY A 5 4.70 24.84 -6.72
C GLY A 5 3.97 24.47 -5.43
N GLN A 6 2.89 23.70 -5.51
CA GLN A 6 2.09 23.29 -4.36
C GLN A 6 2.35 21.83 -4.00
N ILE A 7 2.52 21.54 -2.70
CA ILE A 7 2.77 20.17 -2.22
C ILE A 7 1.46 19.56 -1.75
N TYR A 8 1.01 18.52 -2.46
CA TYR A 8 -0.21 17.78 -2.17
C TYR A 8 0.04 16.56 -1.27
N PHE A 9 -0.86 16.38 -0.30
CA PHE A 9 -1.00 15.16 0.50
C PHE A 9 -1.87 14.12 -0.23
N SER A 10 -3.01 14.54 -0.76
CA SER A 10 -3.87 13.79 -1.68
C SER A 10 -4.23 14.71 -2.85
N PRO A 11 -4.84 14.22 -3.95
CA PRO A 11 -5.16 15.08 -5.10
C PRO A 11 -5.92 16.37 -4.76
N SER A 12 -6.88 16.31 -3.83
CA SER A 12 -7.65 17.49 -3.42
C SER A 12 -7.12 18.22 -2.17
N VAL A 13 -6.17 17.64 -1.44
CA VAL A 13 -5.70 18.20 -0.16
C VAL A 13 -4.23 18.60 -0.24
N LEU A 14 -3.97 19.90 -0.09
CA LEU A 14 -2.62 20.42 0.12
C LEU A 14 -2.07 19.91 1.45
N LEU A 15 -0.77 19.61 1.48
CA LEU A 15 -0.12 19.10 2.67
C LEU A 15 -0.16 20.13 3.82
N CYS A 16 -0.02 21.42 3.54
CA CYS A 16 -0.13 22.47 4.57
C CYS A 16 -1.53 22.57 5.21
N ASP A 17 -2.57 22.21 4.46
CA ASP A 17 -3.97 22.36 4.83
C ASP A 17 -4.52 21.11 5.55
N LEU A 18 -3.74 20.04 5.61
CA LEU A 18 -4.08 18.83 6.35
C LEU A 18 -4.03 19.12 7.87
N ASP A 19 -5.18 19.13 8.53
CA ASP A 19 -5.30 19.20 9.98
C ASP A 19 -5.29 17.79 10.59
N LEU A 20 -4.16 17.42 11.18
CA LEU A 20 -3.97 16.12 11.83
C LEU A 20 -4.75 15.96 13.14
N GLU A 21 -5.44 17.00 13.63
CA GLU A 21 -6.38 16.91 14.75
C GLU A 21 -7.82 16.67 14.29
N ASN A 22 -8.11 16.87 12.99
CA ASN A 22 -9.43 16.62 12.42
C ASN A 22 -9.55 15.21 11.85
N LYS A 23 -10.11 14.28 12.63
CA LYS A 23 -10.28 12.87 12.25
C LYS A 23 -10.98 12.67 10.91
N GLU A 24 -12.07 13.36 10.66
CA GLU A 24 -12.83 13.22 9.41
C GLU A 24 -12.00 13.66 8.20
N GLN A 25 -11.33 14.81 8.29
CA GLN A 25 -10.47 15.30 7.22
C GLN A 25 -9.30 14.34 6.96
N VAL A 26 -8.66 13.83 8.02
CA VAL A 26 -7.54 12.89 7.91
C VAL A 26 -7.97 11.60 7.21
N LEU A 27 -9.10 11.00 7.61
CA LEU A 27 -9.58 9.76 7.02
C LEU A 27 -9.96 9.94 5.54
N LYS A 28 -10.69 11.01 5.22
CA LYS A 28 -11.07 11.33 3.84
C LYS A 28 -9.84 11.57 2.96
N ALA A 29 -8.87 12.36 3.44
CA ALA A 29 -7.66 12.66 2.69
C ALA A 29 -6.78 11.40 2.53
N PHE A 30 -6.71 10.54 3.55
CA PHE A 30 -5.96 9.29 3.49
C PHE A 30 -6.58 8.31 2.49
N GLU A 31 -7.91 8.13 2.53
CA GLU A 31 -8.63 7.34 1.53
C GLU A 31 -8.36 7.87 0.12
N GLU A 32 -8.53 9.18 -0.10
CA GLU A 32 -8.31 9.79 -1.40
C GLU A 32 -6.88 9.56 -1.89
N ARG A 33 -5.88 9.71 -1.00
CA ARG A 33 -4.47 9.44 -1.30
C ARG A 33 -4.26 8.00 -1.73
N ILE A 34 -4.77 7.02 -0.99
CA ILE A 34 -4.60 5.60 -1.33
C ILE A 34 -5.29 5.29 -2.66
N ARG A 35 -6.52 5.76 -2.85
CA ARG A 35 -7.26 5.51 -4.09
C ARG A 35 -6.58 6.11 -5.31
N HIS A 36 -6.22 7.40 -5.26
CA HIS A 36 -5.74 8.10 -6.45
C HIS A 36 -4.26 7.92 -6.74
N TYR A 37 -3.42 7.74 -5.71
CA TYR A 37 -1.98 7.54 -5.95
C TYR A 37 -1.60 6.07 -6.16
N TYR A 38 -2.48 5.13 -5.80
CA TYR A 38 -2.20 3.69 -5.94
C TYR A 38 -3.30 2.97 -6.71
N LEU A 39 -4.49 2.82 -6.15
CA LEU A 39 -5.51 1.90 -6.69
C LEU A 39 -5.99 2.26 -8.10
N MET A 40 -6.29 3.53 -8.37
CA MET A 40 -6.72 3.98 -9.70
C MET A 40 -5.61 3.78 -10.75
N PRO A 41 -4.36 4.22 -10.53
CA PRO A 41 -3.25 3.87 -11.43
C PRO A 41 -3.08 2.36 -11.61
N ILE A 42 -3.18 1.56 -10.55
CA ILE A 42 -3.10 0.09 -10.64
C ILE A 42 -4.21 -0.45 -11.56
N ALA A 43 -5.45 0.05 -11.42
CA ALA A 43 -6.57 -0.35 -12.26
C ALA A 43 -6.30 -0.05 -13.74
N GLU A 44 -5.84 1.16 -14.06
CA GLU A 44 -5.49 1.56 -15.43
C GLU A 44 -4.38 0.68 -16.02
N LEU A 45 -3.34 0.40 -15.24
CA LEU A 45 -2.23 -0.48 -15.65
C LEU A 45 -2.69 -1.93 -15.84
N ASN A 46 -3.62 -2.41 -15.01
CA ASN A 46 -4.20 -3.74 -15.13
C ASN A 46 -5.06 -3.87 -16.39
N VAL A 47 -5.85 -2.85 -16.75
CA VAL A 47 -6.57 -2.80 -18.03
C VAL A 47 -5.61 -2.84 -19.21
N ALA A 48 -4.49 -2.11 -19.13
CA ALA A 48 -3.45 -2.10 -20.15
C ALA A 48 -2.54 -3.35 -20.14
N LYS A 49 -2.75 -4.28 -19.20
CA LYS A 49 -1.91 -5.48 -18.97
C LYS A 49 -0.43 -5.18 -18.70
N TYR A 50 -0.13 -4.05 -18.07
CA TYR A 50 1.23 -3.69 -17.64
C TYR A 50 1.57 -4.27 -16.26
N ALA A 51 1.62 -5.60 -16.19
CA ALA A 51 1.74 -6.35 -14.94
C ALA A 51 2.93 -5.94 -14.06
N PHE A 52 4.08 -5.67 -14.69
CA PHE A 52 5.28 -5.26 -13.96
C PHE A 52 5.06 -3.95 -13.19
N ALA A 53 4.46 -2.94 -13.85
CA ALA A 53 4.18 -1.65 -13.25
C ALA A 53 3.04 -1.73 -12.23
N ALA A 54 1.96 -2.44 -12.57
CA ALA A 54 0.83 -2.66 -11.67
C ALA A 54 1.29 -3.37 -10.38
N GLY A 55 2.02 -4.47 -10.53
CA GLY A 55 2.55 -5.22 -9.40
C GLY A 55 3.54 -4.42 -8.55
N ALA A 56 4.39 -3.59 -9.15
CA ALA A 56 5.27 -2.70 -8.38
C ALA A 56 4.46 -1.71 -7.51
N LEU A 57 3.41 -1.11 -8.06
CA LEU A 57 2.51 -0.22 -7.29
C LEU A 57 1.71 -0.96 -6.22
N GLU A 58 1.26 -2.19 -6.50
CA GLU A 58 0.56 -3.04 -5.52
C GLU A 58 1.47 -3.37 -4.33
N LEU A 59 2.75 -3.68 -4.58
CA LEU A 59 3.71 -3.97 -3.50
C LEU A 59 4.04 -2.71 -2.68
N LEU A 60 4.14 -1.55 -3.34
CA LEU A 60 4.27 -0.26 -2.64
C LEU A 60 3.03 0.05 -1.79
N LEU A 61 1.84 -0.28 -2.29
CA LEU A 61 0.59 -0.12 -1.56
C LEU A 61 0.54 -1.05 -0.34
N ILE A 62 0.97 -2.31 -0.46
CA ILE A 62 1.11 -3.22 0.69
C ILE A 62 2.03 -2.61 1.74
N ASP A 63 3.20 -2.10 1.34
CA ASP A 63 4.15 -1.47 2.28
C ASP A 63 3.53 -0.28 3.04
N ALA A 64 2.72 0.53 2.35
CA ALA A 64 1.97 1.64 2.93
C ALA A 64 0.87 1.17 3.88
N LEU A 65 -0.01 0.26 3.44
CA LEU A 65 -1.10 -0.28 4.27
C LEU A 65 -0.57 -1.02 5.50
N ALA A 66 0.50 -1.79 5.34
CA ALA A 66 1.15 -2.49 6.44
C ALA A 66 1.73 -1.52 7.48
N ARG A 67 2.31 -0.40 7.03
CA ARG A 67 2.78 0.67 7.92
C ARG A 67 1.64 1.27 8.73
N TYR A 68 0.59 1.70 8.04
CA TYR A 68 -0.49 2.48 8.64
C TYR A 68 -1.40 1.64 9.53
N SER A 69 -1.57 0.35 9.23
CA SER A 69 -2.41 -0.55 10.02
C SER A 69 -1.74 -1.15 11.26
N THR A 70 -0.42 -1.34 11.25
CA THR A 70 0.28 -1.94 12.39
C THR A 70 0.79 -0.92 13.40
N GLY A 71 0.81 0.37 13.06
CA GLY A 71 1.42 1.40 13.89
C GLY A 71 2.95 1.27 14.02
N SER A 72 3.56 0.27 13.36
CA SER A 72 4.98 -0.05 13.54
C SER A 72 5.84 0.86 12.69
N THR A 73 6.82 1.47 13.35
CA THR A 73 7.78 2.39 12.72
C THR A 73 9.23 1.93 12.86
N LYS A 74 9.42 0.67 13.28
CA LYS A 74 10.75 0.05 13.44
C LYS A 74 11.30 -0.33 12.05
N LYS A 75 12.59 -0.07 11.84
CA LYS A 75 13.29 -0.53 10.64
C LYS A 75 13.56 -2.03 10.76
N GLY A 76 13.41 -2.77 9.66
CA GLY A 76 13.67 -4.22 9.62
C GLY A 76 12.60 -5.07 10.31
N ASP A 77 11.39 -4.55 10.52
CA ASP A 77 10.28 -5.39 10.94
C ASP A 77 9.79 -6.24 9.76
N LYS A 78 9.36 -7.47 10.03
CA LYS A 78 8.72 -8.37 9.04
C LYS A 78 7.28 -7.95 8.73
N ARG A 79 7.05 -6.63 8.68
CA ARG A 79 5.71 -6.04 8.64
C ARG A 79 5.02 -6.35 7.33
N PHE A 80 5.76 -6.31 6.21
CA PHE A 80 5.24 -6.68 4.90
C PHE A 80 4.75 -8.13 4.91
N GLU A 81 5.59 -9.06 5.36
CA GLU A 81 5.33 -10.49 5.37
C GLU A 81 4.18 -10.82 6.33
N THR A 82 4.22 -10.28 7.55
CA THR A 82 3.18 -10.49 8.57
C THR A 82 1.84 -9.92 8.10
N TRP A 83 1.85 -8.77 7.43
CA TRP A 83 0.63 -8.19 6.86
C TRP A 83 0.07 -9.08 5.76
N CYS A 84 0.92 -9.57 4.85
CA CYS A 84 0.50 -10.49 3.79
C CYS A 84 -0.06 -11.80 4.37
N GLN A 85 0.58 -12.35 5.40
CA GLN A 85 0.09 -13.55 6.09
C GLN A 85 -1.28 -13.33 6.72
N LYS A 86 -1.49 -12.18 7.37
CA LYS A 86 -2.74 -11.89 8.06
C LYS A 86 -3.89 -11.56 7.09
N TYR A 87 -3.64 -10.67 6.13
CA TYR A 87 -4.72 -10.06 5.35
C TYR A 87 -4.88 -10.66 3.95
N LEU A 88 -3.80 -11.19 3.35
CA LEU A 88 -3.87 -11.98 2.12
C LEU A 88 -3.91 -13.48 2.38
N ARG A 89 -3.82 -13.91 3.65
CA ARG A 89 -3.84 -15.32 4.09
C ARG A 89 -2.75 -16.17 3.42
N LEU A 90 -1.60 -15.55 3.15
CA LEU A 90 -0.44 -16.27 2.61
C LEU A 90 0.25 -17.05 3.73
N ASP A 91 0.80 -18.21 3.41
CA ASP A 91 1.68 -18.89 4.35
C ASP A 91 3.03 -18.15 4.48
N VAL A 92 3.82 -18.57 5.48
CA VAL A 92 5.12 -17.97 5.79
C VAL A 92 6.07 -18.04 4.58
N VAL A 93 6.09 -19.16 3.87
CA VAL A 93 7.00 -19.37 2.73
C VAL A 93 6.61 -18.47 1.56
N VAL A 94 5.31 -18.40 1.25
CA VAL A 94 4.78 -17.56 0.16
C VAL A 94 5.01 -16.08 0.45
N SER A 95 4.75 -15.63 1.68
CA SER A 95 4.97 -14.23 2.07
C SER A 95 6.45 -13.82 2.05
N ASP A 96 7.35 -14.71 2.47
CA ASP A 96 8.79 -14.49 2.44
C ASP A 96 9.31 -14.43 0.99
N LYS A 97 8.89 -15.39 0.13
CA LYS A 97 9.23 -15.36 -1.29
C LYS A 97 8.63 -14.15 -2.00
N LEU A 98 7.42 -13.71 -1.66
CA LEU A 98 6.83 -12.48 -2.21
C LEU A 98 7.67 -11.25 -1.83
N TYR A 99 8.11 -11.18 -0.57
CA TYR A 99 8.99 -10.11 -0.12
C TYR A 99 10.34 -10.11 -0.85
N VAL A 100 11.03 -11.26 -0.90
CA VAL A 100 12.37 -11.35 -1.50
C VAL A 100 12.34 -11.24 -3.03
N ASN A 101 11.43 -11.95 -3.69
CA ASN A 101 11.45 -12.07 -5.15
C ASN A 101 10.77 -10.90 -5.86
N PHE A 102 9.74 -10.31 -5.24
CA PHE A 102 8.96 -9.23 -5.84
C PHE A 102 9.23 -7.92 -5.14
N ARG A 103 8.90 -7.76 -3.86
CA ARG A 103 9.05 -6.46 -3.19
C ARG A 103 10.50 -5.97 -3.24
N HIS A 104 11.44 -6.80 -2.82
CA HIS A 104 12.87 -6.46 -2.84
C HIS A 104 13.40 -6.39 -4.27
N GLY A 105 13.12 -7.41 -5.09
CA GLY A 105 13.53 -7.45 -6.50
C GLY A 105 13.07 -6.23 -7.29
N LEU A 106 11.76 -5.96 -7.34
CA LEU A 106 11.18 -4.90 -8.16
C LEU A 106 11.53 -3.50 -7.65
N LEU A 107 11.44 -3.26 -6.34
CA LEU A 107 11.55 -1.90 -5.79
C LEU A 107 13.00 -1.47 -5.51
N HIS A 108 13.94 -2.42 -5.39
CA HIS A 108 15.34 -2.10 -5.13
C HIS A 108 16.29 -2.53 -6.24
N GLU A 109 15.96 -3.58 -7.00
CA GLU A 109 16.87 -4.15 -8.02
C GLU A 109 16.32 -4.04 -9.45
N GLY A 110 15.05 -3.67 -9.62
CA GLY A 110 14.44 -3.43 -10.92
C GLY A 110 14.07 -4.69 -11.71
N HIS A 111 14.01 -5.87 -11.07
CA HIS A 111 13.59 -7.11 -11.73
C HIS A 111 12.92 -8.11 -10.78
N ILE A 112 12.20 -9.10 -11.33
CA ILE A 112 11.63 -10.21 -10.54
C ILE A 112 12.71 -11.29 -10.37
N LYS A 113 12.83 -11.87 -9.17
CA LYS A 113 13.81 -12.94 -8.88
C LYS A 113 13.20 -14.33 -8.97
N ASN A 114 14.06 -15.34 -9.08
CA ASN A 114 13.73 -16.75 -8.88
C ASN A 114 12.53 -17.22 -9.71
N LEU A 115 12.49 -16.81 -10.98
CA LEU A 115 11.42 -17.15 -11.93
C LEU A 115 10.02 -16.74 -11.48
N GLY A 116 9.91 -15.78 -10.54
CA GLY A 116 8.63 -15.22 -10.16
C GLY A 116 7.93 -14.60 -11.37
N GLN A 117 6.60 -14.75 -11.43
CA GLN A 117 5.81 -14.35 -12.57
C GLN A 117 4.63 -13.50 -12.15
N PHE A 118 4.29 -12.54 -13.00
CA PHE A 118 2.94 -12.02 -13.03
C PHE A 118 2.12 -12.77 -14.06
N SER A 119 0.89 -13.12 -13.71
CA SER A 119 -0.05 -13.78 -14.64
C SER A 119 -1.43 -13.14 -14.53
N TYR A 120 -2.00 -12.80 -15.69
CA TYR A 120 -3.41 -12.40 -15.80
C TYR A 120 -4.33 -13.58 -16.13
N ASP A 121 -3.84 -14.82 -15.99
CA ASP A 121 -4.66 -16.01 -16.19
C ASP A 121 -5.89 -15.96 -15.28
N GLU A 122 -7.06 -16.04 -15.90
CA GLU A 122 -8.35 -15.95 -15.22
C GLU A 122 -8.66 -17.18 -14.39
N ASP A 123 -8.07 -18.34 -14.73
CA ASP A 123 -8.22 -19.60 -13.99
C ASP A 123 -7.47 -19.52 -12.65
N PHE A 124 -6.49 -18.62 -12.54
CA PHE A 124 -5.77 -18.38 -11.30
C PHE A 124 -6.58 -17.53 -10.31
N GLN A 125 -7.32 -18.20 -9.42
CA GLN A 125 -8.24 -17.55 -8.47
C GLN A 125 -7.58 -16.86 -7.26
N LYS A 126 -6.27 -17.01 -7.07
CA LYS A 126 -5.56 -16.44 -5.90
C LYS A 126 -4.85 -15.14 -6.27
N PRO A 127 -4.70 -14.17 -5.35
CA PRO A 127 -3.87 -12.99 -5.59
C PRO A 127 -2.38 -13.36 -5.72
N VAL A 128 -1.92 -14.31 -4.89
CA VAL A 128 -0.54 -14.81 -4.87
C VAL A 128 -0.58 -16.30 -4.54
N ALA A 129 0.21 -17.11 -5.24
CA ALA A 129 0.42 -18.51 -4.88
C ALA A 129 1.82 -18.99 -5.28
N LEU A 130 2.21 -20.13 -4.70
CA LEU A 130 3.36 -20.90 -5.15
C LEU A 130 2.89 -21.94 -6.17
N VAL A 131 3.48 -21.94 -7.36
CA VAL A 131 3.24 -22.90 -8.45
C VAL A 131 4.60 -23.40 -8.91
N ASP A 132 4.84 -24.71 -8.80
CA ASP A 132 6.12 -25.35 -9.16
C ASP A 132 7.34 -24.57 -8.61
N ASP A 133 7.31 -24.29 -7.31
CA ASP A 133 8.29 -23.50 -6.55
C ASP A 133 8.48 -22.02 -6.96
N CYS A 134 7.76 -21.56 -7.97
CA CYS A 134 7.75 -20.17 -8.43
C CYS A 134 6.57 -19.40 -7.82
N ILE A 135 6.81 -18.16 -7.40
CA ILE A 135 5.71 -17.30 -6.96
C ILE A 135 5.02 -16.72 -8.19
N VAL A 136 3.72 -16.94 -8.28
CA VAL A 136 2.84 -16.35 -9.29
C VAL A 136 1.94 -15.34 -8.60
N VAL A 137 1.95 -14.11 -9.11
CA VAL A 137 1.08 -13.02 -8.65
C VAL A 137 0.07 -12.72 -9.75
N ASN A 138 -1.21 -12.66 -9.42
CA ASN A 138 -2.23 -12.14 -10.31
C ASN A 138 -2.57 -10.70 -9.89
N PRO A 139 -2.15 -9.68 -10.68
CA PRO A 139 -2.33 -8.28 -10.30
C PRO A 139 -3.79 -7.90 -10.09
N VAL A 140 -4.71 -8.33 -10.98
CA VAL A 140 -6.15 -8.02 -10.83
C VAL A 140 -6.71 -8.57 -9.51
N ARG A 141 -6.37 -9.81 -9.17
CA ARG A 141 -6.82 -10.43 -7.91
C ARG A 141 -6.15 -9.79 -6.69
N LEU A 142 -4.88 -9.39 -6.81
CA LEU A 142 -4.18 -8.68 -5.75
C LEU A 142 -4.81 -7.30 -5.51
N GLN A 143 -5.01 -6.50 -6.55
CA GLN A 143 -5.72 -5.22 -6.48
C GLN A 143 -7.06 -5.37 -5.76
N ASN A 144 -7.91 -6.32 -6.16
CA ASN A 144 -9.20 -6.56 -5.51
C ASN A 144 -9.07 -6.85 -4.01
N SER A 145 -8.03 -7.61 -3.62
CA SER A 145 -7.76 -7.91 -2.22
C SER A 145 -7.31 -6.67 -1.44
N LEU A 146 -6.53 -5.78 -2.07
CA LEU A 146 -6.09 -4.52 -1.47
C LEU A 146 -7.23 -3.51 -1.34
N GLU A 147 -8.13 -3.43 -2.32
CA GLU A 147 -9.36 -2.64 -2.26
C GLU A 147 -10.25 -3.11 -1.11
N GLN A 148 -10.55 -4.41 -1.05
CA GLN A 148 -11.37 -4.98 0.01
C GLN A 148 -10.76 -4.71 1.40
N TYR A 149 -9.44 -4.84 1.53
CA TYR A 149 -8.75 -4.51 2.77
C TYR A 149 -8.92 -3.03 3.13
N LEU A 150 -8.72 -2.12 2.18
CA LEU A 150 -8.83 -0.68 2.43
C LEU A 150 -10.22 -0.31 2.96
N GLU A 151 -11.29 -0.84 2.34
CA GLU A 151 -12.67 -0.58 2.81
C GLU A 151 -12.84 -1.03 4.27
N GLY A 152 -12.39 -2.24 4.59
CA GLY A 152 -12.46 -2.77 5.96
C GLY A 152 -11.65 -1.93 6.94
N PHE A 153 -10.45 -1.53 6.55
CA PHE A 153 -9.55 -0.74 7.38
C PHE A 153 -10.09 0.69 7.63
N LEU A 154 -10.69 1.34 6.63
CA LEU A 154 -11.34 2.65 6.81
C LEU A 154 -12.51 2.58 7.79
N VAL A 155 -13.32 1.51 7.72
CA VAL A 155 -14.40 1.26 8.69
C VAL A 155 -13.84 1.05 10.10
N GLU A 156 -12.74 0.30 10.23
CA GLU A 156 -12.05 0.08 11.51
C GLU A 156 -11.51 1.39 12.09
N LEU A 157 -10.81 2.20 11.29
CA LEU A 157 -10.30 3.51 11.70
C LEU A 157 -11.41 4.47 12.17
N ASN A 158 -12.58 4.40 11.55
CA ASN A 158 -13.70 5.23 11.96
C ASN A 158 -14.30 4.77 13.30
N LYS A 159 -14.35 3.46 13.56
CA LYS A 159 -15.06 2.86 14.70
C LYS A 159 -14.18 2.59 15.94
N ASP A 160 -12.91 2.27 15.75
CA ASP A 160 -11.99 1.92 16.83
C ASP A 160 -10.95 3.03 17.04
N GLU A 161 -11.08 3.74 18.17
CA GLU A 161 -10.20 4.86 18.50
C GLU A 161 -8.75 4.43 18.74
N LYS A 162 -8.50 3.21 19.25
CA LYS A 162 -7.13 2.73 19.46
C LYS A 162 -6.44 2.45 18.13
N VAL A 163 -7.18 1.91 17.17
CA VAL A 163 -6.67 1.69 15.80
C VAL A 163 -6.39 3.03 15.14
N TYR A 164 -7.31 4.00 15.29
CA TYR A 164 -7.11 5.35 14.78
C TYR A 164 -5.90 6.05 15.40
N GLU A 165 -5.70 6.00 16.71
CA GLU A 165 -4.53 6.58 17.39
C GLU A 165 -3.21 5.98 16.88
N CYS A 166 -3.15 4.66 16.69
CA CYS A 166 -1.98 3.97 16.13
C CYS A 166 -1.67 4.44 14.70
N PHE A 167 -2.71 4.56 13.87
CA PHE A 167 -2.63 5.08 12.52
C PHE A 167 -2.15 6.54 12.50
N LEU A 168 -2.80 7.41 13.29
CA LEU A 168 -2.51 8.84 13.35
C LEU A 168 -1.08 9.10 13.83
N LYS A 169 -0.58 8.29 14.77
CA LYS A 169 0.83 8.34 15.20
C LYS A 169 1.80 8.11 14.04
N CYS A 170 1.49 7.18 13.14
CA CYS A 170 2.31 6.95 11.94
C CYS A 170 2.23 8.13 10.96
N MET A 171 1.03 8.63 10.71
CA MET A 171 0.79 9.82 9.89
C MET A 171 1.56 11.04 10.40
N LYS A 172 1.48 11.34 11.70
CA LYS A 172 2.25 12.42 12.35
C LYS A 172 3.75 12.21 12.17
N LYS A 173 4.26 10.98 12.32
CA LYS A 173 5.68 10.69 12.11
C LYS A 173 6.14 10.96 10.67
N ASP A 174 5.28 10.68 9.69
CA ASP A 174 5.62 10.74 8.27
C ASP A 174 5.48 12.15 7.67
N PHE A 175 4.58 12.98 8.21
CA PHE A 175 4.19 14.24 7.55
C PHE A 175 4.27 15.49 8.44
N GLN A 176 4.30 15.37 9.78
CA GLN A 176 4.20 16.54 10.66
C GLN A 176 5.33 17.56 10.42
N LYS A 177 6.55 17.09 10.13
CA LYS A 177 7.69 17.98 9.91
C LYS A 177 7.50 18.82 8.65
N GLU A 178 7.04 18.19 7.58
CA GLU A 178 6.74 18.80 6.30
C GLU A 178 5.59 19.80 6.43
N ILE A 179 4.51 19.42 7.11
CA ILE A 179 3.36 20.29 7.41
C ILE A 179 3.82 21.54 8.17
N ASN A 180 4.58 21.36 9.26
CA ASN A 180 5.08 22.46 10.08
C ASN A 180 6.03 23.39 9.32
N LYS A 181 6.80 22.85 8.37
CA LYS A 181 7.68 23.65 7.52
C LYS A 181 6.87 24.49 6.53
N LEU A 182 5.86 23.90 5.89
CA LEU A 182 5.04 24.57 4.89
C LEU A 182 4.15 25.67 5.49
N ARG A 183 3.62 25.48 6.70
CA ARG A 183 2.80 26.50 7.40
C ARG A 183 3.57 27.75 7.84
N LYS A 184 4.91 27.71 7.79
CA LYS A 184 5.79 28.84 8.16
C LYS A 184 6.28 29.65 6.98
N LEU A 185 6.05 29.17 5.75
CA LEU A 185 6.38 29.85 4.51
C LEU A 185 5.18 30.70 4.07
#